data_AF-A0A9D7F0P2-F1
#
_entry.id   AF-A0A9D7F0P2-F1
#
_cell.length_a   1.000
_cell.length_b   1.000
_cell.length_c   1.000
_cell.angle_alpha   90.00
_cell.angle_beta   90.00
_cell.angle_gamma   90.00
#
_symmetry.space_group_name_H-M   'P 1'
#
loop_
_entity.id
_entity.type
_entity.pdbx_description
1 polymer ?
#
loop_
_entity_poly.entity_id
_entity_poly.type
_entity_poly.pdbx_seq_one_letter_code
_entity_poly.pdbx_strand_id
1 'polypeptide(L)'
;MEPYFFLNGSVDANEYTWFIEGSIESEESEFEYTFESAGTYLIGLVAASGVCSDTAYYSLVVQSDSICNPPSFVFENRSGYRIFPNPARDILYIRGLPSGTTVEIYDLTGILRLREEESDGVIEVSGLA
;
A
#
# COMPACT_ATOMS: atom_id res chain seq x y z
N MET A 1 8.63 12.96 7.75
CA MET A 1 7.67 11.99 7.18
C MET A 1 8.00 11.85 5.71
N GLU A 2 7.44 10.87 5.00
CA GLU A 2 7.56 10.83 3.54
C GLU A 2 6.82 12.01 2.87
N PRO A 3 7.29 12.49 1.71
CA PRO A 3 6.66 13.58 0.99
C PRO A 3 5.36 13.15 0.29
N TYR A 4 4.43 14.10 0.17
CA TYR A 4 3.18 13.96 -0.58
C TYR A 4 3.22 14.82 -1.83
N PHE A 5 2.80 14.25 -2.96
CA PHE A 5 2.67 14.95 -4.23
C PHE A 5 1.22 15.36 -4.45
N PHE A 6 1.00 16.66 -4.62
CA PHE A 6 -0.30 17.25 -4.93
C PHE A 6 -0.35 17.64 -6.41
N LEU A 7 -1.39 17.18 -7.09
CA LEU A 7 -1.63 17.44 -8.51
C LEU A 7 -2.96 18.16 -8.67
N ASN A 8 -3.00 19.24 -9.46
CA ASN A 8 -4.29 19.86 -9.78
C ASN A 8 -5.09 18.95 -10.74
N GLY A 9 -6.40 18.86 -10.50
CA GLY A 9 -7.35 18.14 -11.36
C GLY A 9 -8.40 19.05 -11.99
N SER A 10 -8.17 20.36 -12.00
CA SER A 10 -9.14 21.35 -12.47
C SER A 10 -9.21 21.37 -14.00
N VAL A 11 -10.36 21.75 -14.54
CA VAL A 11 -10.58 21.93 -15.98
C VAL A 11 -10.78 23.42 -16.25
N ASP A 12 -10.20 23.92 -17.35
CA ASP A 12 -10.29 25.32 -17.77
C ASP A 12 -9.79 26.35 -16.72
N ALA A 13 -8.76 25.97 -15.94
CA ALA A 13 -8.06 26.85 -15.00
C ALA A 13 -6.60 27.07 -15.42
N ASN A 14 -6.04 28.23 -15.09
CA ASN A 14 -4.65 28.59 -15.38
C ASN A 14 -3.91 29.26 -14.21
N GLU A 15 -4.60 29.45 -13.08
CA GLU A 15 -4.03 29.97 -11.83
C GLU A 15 -4.47 29.04 -10.69
N TYR A 16 -3.55 28.74 -9.76
CA TYR A 16 -3.77 27.78 -8.69
C TYR A 16 -3.29 28.37 -7.36
N THR A 17 -3.98 28.06 -6.28
CA THR A 17 -3.53 28.36 -4.92
C THR A 17 -3.89 27.21 -4.01
N TRP A 18 -2.87 26.56 -3.48
CA TRP A 18 -2.98 25.43 -2.56
C TRP A 18 -2.92 25.90 -1.12
N PHE A 19 -3.79 25.35 -0.30
CA PHE A 19 -3.88 25.64 1.13
C PHE A 19 -3.72 24.37 1.94
N ILE A 20 -2.99 24.44 3.04
CA ILE A 20 -2.96 23.39 4.07
C ILE A 20 -3.35 24.06 5.39
N GLU A 21 -4.42 23.58 6.02
CA GLU A 21 -4.98 24.18 7.25
C GLU A 21 -5.26 25.69 7.13
N GLY A 22 -5.58 26.14 5.91
CA GLY A 22 -5.89 27.54 5.60
C GLY A 22 -4.69 28.44 5.31
N SER A 23 -3.46 27.93 5.41
CA SER A 23 -2.24 28.64 5.00
C SER A 23 -1.90 28.35 3.55
N ILE A 24 -1.48 29.35 2.77
CA ILE A 24 -1.03 29.17 1.38
C ILE A 24 0.32 28.47 1.38
N GLU A 25 0.41 27.34 0.69
CA GLU A 25 1.64 26.55 0.59
C GLU A 25 2.25 26.55 -0.82
N SER A 26 1.44 26.70 -1.87
CA SER A 26 1.92 26.72 -3.25
C SER A 26 0.95 27.40 -4.22
N GLU A 27 1.49 27.96 -5.30
CA GLU A 27 0.72 28.50 -6.44
C GLU A 27 0.96 27.72 -7.74
N GLU A 28 1.74 26.64 -7.68
CA GLU A 28 2.06 25.79 -8.82
C GLU A 28 0.93 24.82 -9.14
N SER A 29 0.89 24.33 -10.39
CA SER A 29 -0.08 23.31 -10.82
C SER A 29 0.12 21.95 -10.14
N GLU A 30 1.31 21.71 -9.61
CA GLU A 30 1.69 20.56 -8.80
C GLU A 30 2.79 20.95 -7.81
N PHE A 31 2.82 20.33 -6.64
CA PHE A 31 3.89 20.55 -5.67
C PHE A 31 4.07 19.37 -4.72
N GLU A 32 5.24 19.32 -4.09
CA GLU A 32 5.60 18.34 -3.08
C GLU A 32 5.56 19.00 -1.69
N TYR A 33 4.97 18.32 -0.71
CA TYR A 33 4.90 18.80 0.67
C TYR A 33 5.23 17.69 1.66
N THR A 34 6.07 17.99 2.65
CA THR A 34 6.42 17.05 3.72
C THR A 34 5.81 17.50 5.03
N PHE A 35 4.89 16.71 5.57
CA PHE A 35 4.29 16.99 6.88
C PHE A 35 5.28 16.72 8.02
N GLU A 36 5.22 17.56 9.05
CA GLU A 36 6.09 17.42 10.23
C GLU A 36 5.56 16.40 11.25
N SER A 37 4.24 16.23 11.33
CA SER A 37 3.59 15.37 12.33
C SER A 37 2.42 14.59 11.74
N ALA A 38 2.09 13.46 12.40
CA ALA A 38 0.88 12.73 12.11
C ALA A 38 -0.34 13.55 12.51
N GLY A 39 -1.39 13.49 11.71
CA GLY A 39 -2.58 14.30 11.91
C GLY A 39 -3.54 14.20 10.74
N THR A 40 -4.71 14.79 10.93
CA THR A 40 -5.63 15.04 9.81
C THR A 40 -5.45 16.49 9.39
N TYR A 41 -5.19 16.71 8.10
CA TYR A 41 -4.96 18.02 7.50
C TYR A 41 -6.01 18.28 6.44
N LEU A 42 -6.62 19.47 6.47
CA LEU A 42 -7.51 19.96 5.43
C LEU A 42 -6.70 20.62 4.33
N ILE A 43 -6.71 19.99 3.16
CA ILE A 43 -6.09 20.48 1.93
C ILE A 43 -7.14 21.23 1.13
N GLY A 44 -6.83 22.44 0.70
CA GLY A 44 -7.67 23.26 -0.19
C GLY A 44 -6.96 23.56 -1.50
N LEU A 45 -7.72 23.62 -2.59
CA LEU A 45 -7.27 24.15 -3.87
C LEU A 45 -8.27 25.19 -4.34
N VAL A 46 -7.79 26.41 -4.59
CA VAL A 46 -8.50 27.40 -5.39
C VAL A 46 -7.91 27.36 -6.79
N ALA A 47 -8.75 27.14 -7.79
CA ALA A 47 -8.36 27.19 -9.19
C ALA A 47 -9.14 28.32 -9.88
N ALA A 48 -8.45 29.14 -10.67
CA ALA A 48 -9.03 30.31 -11.31
C ALA A 48 -8.71 30.40 -12.81
N SER A 49 -9.63 31.05 -13.53
CA SER A 49 -9.42 31.52 -14.89
C SER A 49 -10.13 32.84 -15.12
N GLY A 50 -9.33 33.90 -15.24
CA GLY A 50 -9.82 35.27 -15.43
C GLY A 50 -10.69 35.73 -14.24
N VAL A 51 -12.00 35.81 -14.45
CA VAL A 51 -12.97 36.28 -13.44
C VAL A 51 -13.62 35.15 -12.64
N CYS A 52 -13.45 33.90 -13.07
CA CYS A 52 -14.05 32.74 -12.43
C CYS A 52 -13.01 32.06 -11.55
N SER A 53 -13.44 31.64 -10.36
CA SER A 53 -12.69 30.73 -9.50
C SER A 53 -13.62 29.70 -8.89
N ASP A 54 -13.07 28.53 -8.62
CA ASP A 54 -13.74 27.46 -7.88
C ASP A 54 -12.81 26.92 -6.80
N THR A 55 -13.39 26.30 -5.78
CA THR A 55 -12.64 25.82 -4.60
C THR A 55 -13.02 24.40 -4.25
N ALA A 56 -12.00 23.55 -4.06
CA ALA A 56 -12.16 22.17 -3.62
C ALA A 56 -11.39 21.93 -2.32
N TYR A 57 -11.91 21.03 -1.49
CA TYR A 57 -11.29 20.63 -0.23
C TYR A 57 -11.16 19.11 -0.13
N TYR A 58 -10.09 18.65 0.50
CA TYR A 58 -9.81 17.24 0.76
C TYR A 58 -9.21 17.05 2.16
N SER A 59 -9.75 16.10 2.93
CA SER A 59 -9.23 15.77 4.26
C SER A 59 -8.21 14.64 4.15
N LEU A 60 -6.93 14.97 4.34
CA LEU A 60 -5.82 14.02 4.27
C LEU A 60 -5.46 13.54 5.69
N VAL A 61 -5.45 12.22 5.91
CA VAL A 61 -4.95 11.62 7.15
C VAL A 61 -3.49 11.23 6.94
N VAL A 62 -2.58 12.02 7.52
CA VAL A 62 -1.15 11.74 7.54
C VAL A 62 -0.86 10.88 8.76
N GLN A 63 -0.38 9.66 8.53
CA GLN A 63 0.06 8.79 9.60
C GLN A 63 1.55 8.99 9.82
N SER A 64 1.99 8.92 11.08
CA SER A 64 3.41 8.75 11.35
C SER A 64 3.84 7.44 10.69
N ASP A 65 5.01 7.46 10.08
CA ASP A 65 5.83 6.26 9.91
C ASP A 65 6.28 5.79 11.29
N SER A 66 5.31 5.39 12.10
CA SER A 66 5.58 4.45 13.16
C SER A 66 6.02 3.21 12.39
N ILE A 67 7.34 3.01 12.31
CA ILE A 67 7.87 1.65 12.43
C ILE A 67 7.36 1.22 13.80
N CYS A 68 6.10 0.78 13.84
CA CYS A 68 5.65 -0.17 14.81
C CYS A 68 6.69 -1.26 14.63
N ASN A 69 7.66 -1.35 15.54
CA ASN A 69 8.01 -2.66 16.01
C ASN A 69 6.66 -3.30 16.29
N PRO A 70 6.14 -4.16 15.38
CA PRO A 70 4.82 -4.73 15.62
C PRO A 70 4.89 -5.26 17.03
N PRO A 71 3.95 -4.94 17.95
CA PRO A 71 3.94 -5.56 19.26
C PRO A 71 4.10 -7.03 18.95
N SER A 72 5.25 -7.60 19.35
CA SER A 72 5.78 -8.86 18.84
C SER A 72 4.57 -9.73 18.64
N PHE A 73 4.18 -9.97 17.37
CA PHE A 73 2.91 -10.62 17.11
C PHE A 73 3.02 -11.90 17.90
N VAL A 74 2.28 -12.00 19.02
CA VAL A 74 2.24 -13.20 19.80
C VAL A 74 1.39 -14.07 18.90
N PHE A 75 2.06 -14.71 17.95
CA PHE A 75 1.56 -15.90 17.32
C PHE A 75 1.36 -16.84 18.50
N GLU A 76 0.14 -16.87 19.01
CA GLU A 76 -0.30 -17.96 19.85
C GLU A 76 -0.19 -19.21 18.98
N ASN A 77 1.00 -19.81 19.01
CA ASN A 77 1.27 -21.18 18.65
C ASN A 77 0.76 -21.63 17.27
N ARG A 78 0.97 -20.81 16.22
CA ARG A 78 0.92 -21.29 14.84
C ARG A 78 2.20 -20.86 14.15
N SER A 79 2.98 -21.85 13.75
CA SER A 79 4.33 -21.71 13.22
C SER A 79 4.40 -20.62 12.14
N GLY A 80 5.47 -19.82 12.16
CA GLY A 80 5.66 -18.59 11.39
C GLY A 80 5.83 -18.80 9.88
N TYR A 81 4.89 -19.50 9.26
CA TYR A 81 4.89 -19.80 7.85
C TYR A 81 4.48 -18.58 7.02
N ARG A 82 5.21 -18.29 5.95
CA ARG A 82 4.86 -17.23 4.98
C ARG A 82 4.85 -17.81 3.58
N ILE A 83 3.81 -17.48 2.82
CA ILE A 83 3.58 -17.99 1.47
C ILE A 83 3.54 -16.81 0.49
N PHE A 84 4.37 -16.84 -0.57
CA PHE A 84 4.42 -15.78 -1.58
C PHE A 84 5.01 -16.27 -2.91
N PRO A 85 4.72 -15.61 -4.05
CA PRO A 85 3.63 -14.64 -4.22
C PRO A 85 2.28 -15.36 -4.17
N ASN A 86 1.29 -14.75 -3.53
CA ASN A 86 -0.11 -15.13 -3.72
C ASN A 86 -0.81 -13.92 -4.36
N PRO A 87 -1.35 -14.00 -5.59
CA PRO A 87 -1.39 -15.18 -6.49
C PRO A 87 -0.03 -15.56 -7.12
N ALA A 88 0.24 -16.86 -7.28
CA ALA A 88 1.42 -17.40 -7.97
C ALA A 88 1.08 -17.80 -9.42
N ARG A 89 2.04 -17.64 -10.36
CA ARG A 89 1.91 -18.11 -11.75
C ARG A 89 2.63 -19.44 -11.99
N ASP A 90 3.80 -19.61 -11.38
CA ASP A 90 4.74 -20.69 -11.70
C ASP A 90 5.46 -21.24 -10.48
N ILE A 91 5.85 -20.39 -9.51
CA ILE A 91 6.56 -20.78 -8.29
C ILE A 91 5.90 -20.17 -7.06
N LEU A 92 5.86 -20.95 -5.97
CA LEU A 92 5.41 -20.53 -4.66
C LEU A 92 6.51 -20.78 -3.63
N TYR A 93 6.86 -19.74 -2.87
CA TYR A 93 7.84 -19.79 -1.78
C TYR A 93 7.11 -19.98 -0.45
N ILE A 94 7.54 -20.96 0.34
CA ILE A 94 7.07 -21.18 1.72
C ILE A 94 8.25 -21.01 2.67
N ARG A 95 8.20 -19.98 3.51
CA ARG A 95 9.22 -19.75 4.56
C ARG A 95 8.76 -20.33 5.88
N GLY A 96 9.72 -20.79 6.68
CA GLY A 96 9.49 -21.24 8.06
C GLY A 96 9.15 -22.71 8.23
N LEU A 97 9.15 -23.52 7.15
CA LEU A 97 8.91 -24.97 7.21
C LEU A 97 10.04 -25.71 7.94
N PRO A 98 9.75 -26.56 8.94
CA PRO A 98 10.70 -27.54 9.44
C PRO A 98 11.17 -28.48 8.32
N SER A 99 12.38 -28.99 8.44
CA SER A 99 12.88 -30.04 7.55
C SER A 99 12.01 -31.29 7.61
N GLY A 100 11.70 -31.88 6.45
CA GLY A 100 10.85 -33.06 6.34
C GLY A 100 9.36 -32.76 6.45
N THR A 101 8.95 -31.50 6.28
CA THR A 101 7.53 -31.15 6.21
C THR A 101 6.95 -31.57 4.86
N THR A 102 5.88 -32.36 4.86
CA THR A 102 5.11 -32.61 3.65
C THR A 102 4.18 -31.43 3.36
N VAL A 103 4.22 -30.91 2.14
CA VAL A 103 3.29 -29.90 1.64
C VAL A 103 2.31 -30.55 0.67
N GLU A 104 1.02 -30.29 0.87
CA GLU A 104 -0.08 -30.75 0.00
C GLU A 104 -0.83 -29.53 -0.55
N ILE A 105 -1.01 -29.48 -1.88
CA ILE A 105 -1.76 -28.41 -2.57
C ILE A 105 -3.04 -29.01 -3.11
N TYR A 106 -4.17 -28.36 -2.82
CA TYR A 106 -5.49 -28.75 -3.29
C TYR A 106 -6.09 -27.66 -4.17
N ASP A 107 -6.90 -28.04 -5.15
CA ASP A 107 -7.75 -27.08 -5.86
C ASP A 107 -8.97 -26.66 -5.01
N LEU A 108 -9.75 -25.69 -5.52
CA LEU A 108 -10.94 -25.18 -4.81
C LEU A 108 -12.06 -26.23 -4.65
N THR A 109 -11.96 -27.37 -5.34
CA THR A 109 -12.88 -28.50 -5.18
C THR A 109 -12.40 -29.52 -4.15
N GLY A 110 -11.19 -29.33 -3.59
CA GLY A 110 -10.57 -30.20 -2.61
C GLY A 110 -9.80 -31.38 -3.22
N ILE A 111 -9.53 -31.38 -4.53
CA ILE A 111 -8.74 -32.41 -5.19
C ILE A 111 -7.25 -32.10 -4.98
N LEU A 112 -6.48 -33.10 -4.53
CA LEU A 112 -5.02 -33.00 -4.37
C LEU A 112 -4.35 -32.83 -5.74
N ARG A 113 -3.58 -31.74 -5.88
CA ARG A 113 -2.83 -31.39 -7.08
C ARG A 113 -1.33 -31.64 -6.95
N LEU A 114 -0.78 -31.49 -5.75
CA LEU A 114 0.64 -31.72 -5.48
C LEU A 114 0.84 -32.22 -4.04
N ARG A 115 1.80 -33.12 -3.85
CA ARG A 115 2.27 -33.56 -2.53
C ARG A 115 3.78 -33.80 -2.58
N GLU A 116 4.55 -33.03 -1.81
CA GLU A 116 6.01 -33.11 -1.80
C GLU A 116 6.56 -32.96 -0.37
N GLU A 117 7.68 -33.62 -0.07
CA GLU A 117 8.43 -33.38 1.16
C GLU A 117 9.41 -32.22 0.94
N GLU A 118 9.12 -31.09 1.55
CA GLU A 118 9.83 -29.85 1.32
C GLU A 118 11.07 -29.72 2.21
N SER A 119 12.15 -29.24 1.58
CA SER A 119 13.43 -28.99 2.26
C SER A 119 13.93 -27.55 2.10
N ASP A 120 13.61 -26.86 1.00
CA ASP A 120 14.08 -25.49 0.71
C ASP A 120 12.93 -24.46 0.61
N GLY A 121 11.67 -24.92 0.64
CA GLY A 121 10.49 -24.06 0.66
C GLY A 121 10.24 -23.38 -0.69
N VAL A 122 10.51 -24.08 -1.79
CA VAL A 122 10.29 -23.63 -3.17
C VAL A 122 9.47 -24.70 -3.88
N ILE A 123 8.25 -24.35 -4.27
CA ILE A 123 7.31 -25.29 -4.90
C ILE A 123 6.97 -24.80 -6.30
N GLU A 124 7.15 -25.67 -7.30
CA GLU A 124 6.72 -25.40 -8.67
C GLU A 124 5.21 -25.68 -8.81
N VAL A 125 4.46 -24.65 -9.21
CA VAL A 125 2.99 -24.67 -9.33
C VAL A 125 2.50 -24.37 -10.75
N SER A 126 3.41 -24.24 -11.72
CA SER A 126 3.13 -23.86 -13.11
C SER A 126 2.14 -24.78 -13.85
N GLY A 127 2.01 -26.04 -13.43
CA GLY A 127 1.11 -27.03 -14.02
C GLY A 127 -0.16 -27.32 -13.21
N LEU A 128 -0.44 -26.56 -12.14
CA LEU A 128 -1.56 -26.83 -11.22
C LEU A 128 -2.82 -25.99 -11.50
N ALA A 129 -2.80 -25.17 -12.56
CA ALA A 129 -3.91 -24.35 -13.01
C ALA A 129 -4.97 -25.12 -13.81
#